data_AF-A0AAW0W7F3-F1
#
_entry.id   AF-A0AAW0W7F3-F1
#
_cell.length_a   1.000
_cell.length_b   1.000
_cell.length_c   1.000
_cell.angle_alpha   90.00
_cell.angle_beta   90.00
_cell.angle_gamma   90.00
#
_symmetry.space_group_name_H-M   'P 1'
#
loop_
_entity.id
_entity.type
_entity.pdbx_description
1 polymer ?
#
loop_
_entity_poly.entity_id
_entity_poly.type
_entity_poly.pdbx_seq_one_letter_code
_entity_poly.pdbx_strand_id
1 'polypeptide(L)'
;MSTHKRYFVNNLPDYGGGDVIPDKGEIKRQTVALVQTIRHKWHRHRQNCDGGLYVGLVGAAYMFYRLSKMPEFAEERDRFLEQAMEYLEPALEEASYTKGHGKKVDVVAFLLGNAGVYAVAAVIFKALGNIKESEKYVSEFKHLAATITPVNWFSRGGDEFLVGRSGYLAGALWLHSELNQDASIDSAFLNCCFSFLFFFFFFH
;
A
#
# COMPACT_ATOMS: atom_id res chain seq x y z
N MET A 1 -37.28 10.89 -7.40
CA MET A 1 -36.68 9.55 -7.28
C MET A 1 -36.33 9.33 -5.82
N SER A 2 -36.92 8.33 -5.15
CA SER A 2 -36.55 7.98 -3.77
C SER A 2 -35.10 7.50 -3.77
N THR A 3 -34.19 8.30 -3.23
CA THR A 3 -32.78 7.94 -3.06
C THR A 3 -32.71 6.69 -2.19
N HIS A 4 -32.30 5.55 -2.76
CA HIS A 4 -32.01 4.36 -1.97
C HIS A 4 -31.03 4.73 -0.85
N LYS A 5 -31.39 4.40 0.39
CA LYS A 5 -30.52 4.65 1.55
C LYS A 5 -29.21 3.87 1.34
N ARG A 6 -28.07 4.55 1.42
CA ARG A 6 -26.71 3.96 1.28
C ARG A 6 -26.13 3.51 2.63
N TYR A 7 -26.98 3.19 3.60
CA TYR A 7 -26.58 2.82 4.95
C TYR A 7 -27.58 1.83 5.57
N PHE A 8 -27.08 1.00 6.48
CA PHE A 8 -27.92 0.16 7.36
C PHE A 8 -28.21 0.92 8.65
N VAL A 9 -29.35 0.64 9.29
CA VAL A 9 -29.66 1.18 10.61
C VAL A 9 -28.76 0.49 11.63
N ASN A 10 -27.95 1.27 12.35
CA ASN A 10 -27.13 0.74 13.43
C ASN A 10 -28.03 0.38 14.62
N ASN A 11 -28.15 -0.92 14.92
CA ASN A 11 -28.92 -1.43 16.05
C ASN A 11 -28.06 -1.67 17.31
N LEU A 12 -26.78 -1.32 17.25
CA LEU A 12 -25.88 -1.43 18.40
C LEU A 12 -26.15 -0.27 19.37
N PRO A 13 -26.05 -0.51 20.70
CA PRO A 13 -26.17 0.56 21.68
C PRO A 13 -25.01 1.55 21.56
N ASP A 14 -25.28 2.82 21.85
CA ASP A 14 -24.22 3.82 21.99
C ASP A 14 -23.28 3.46 23.13
N TYR A 15 -22.01 3.85 22.99
CA TYR A 15 -21.00 3.59 23.99
C TYR A 15 -21.34 4.31 25.30
N GLY A 16 -21.53 3.53 26.38
CA GLY A 16 -21.93 4.03 27.70
C GLY A 16 -20.80 4.58 28.58
N GLY A 17 -19.56 4.67 28.08
CA GLY A 17 -18.43 5.24 28.84
C GLY A 17 -17.69 4.28 29.78
N GLY A 18 -18.08 3.00 29.85
CA GLY A 18 -17.42 1.98 30.69
C GLY A 18 -16.34 1.19 29.98
N ASP A 19 -15.49 0.49 30.73
CA ASP A 19 -14.43 -0.33 30.16
C ASP A 19 -14.98 -1.42 29.22
N VAL A 20 -14.49 -1.43 27.97
CA VAL A 20 -14.80 -2.46 26.99
C VAL A 20 -13.61 -3.40 26.90
N ILE A 21 -13.80 -4.65 27.33
CA ILE A 21 -12.81 -5.71 27.17
C ILE A 21 -13.18 -6.50 25.91
N PRO A 22 -12.46 -6.33 24.79
CA PRO A 22 -12.74 -7.09 23.58
C PRO A 22 -12.35 -8.56 23.78
N ASP A 23 -13.17 -9.47 23.27
CA ASP A 23 -12.79 -10.88 23.14
C ASP A 23 -11.75 -11.03 22.03
N LYS A 24 -10.48 -10.89 22.41
CA LYS A 24 -9.34 -11.04 21.50
C LYS A 24 -9.30 -12.42 20.84
N GLY A 25 -9.78 -13.45 21.52
CA GLY A 25 -9.82 -14.82 21.00
C GLY A 25 -10.81 -14.96 19.86
N GLU A 26 -12.01 -14.39 20.02
CA GLU A 26 -13.02 -14.35 18.94
C GLU A 26 -12.57 -13.50 17.76
N ILE A 27 -12.02 -12.31 18.00
CA ILE A 27 -11.50 -11.45 16.93
C ILE A 27 -10.38 -12.17 16.16
N LYS A 28 -9.48 -12.88 16.86
CA LYS A 28 -8.42 -13.68 16.22
C LYS A 28 -9.03 -14.78 15.35
N ARG A 29 -10.02 -15.53 15.85
CA ARG A 29 -10.71 -16.58 15.07
C ARG A 29 -11.39 -16.03 13.81
N GLN A 30 -12.13 -14.93 13.93
CA GLN A 30 -12.80 -14.28 12.80
C GLN A 30 -11.79 -13.77 11.76
N THR A 31 -10.69 -13.17 12.23
CA THR A 31 -9.60 -12.71 11.36
C THR A 31 -9.01 -13.88 10.57
N VAL A 32 -8.72 -15.01 11.23
CA VAL A 32 -8.21 -16.22 10.55
C VAL A 32 -9.20 -16.76 9.52
N ALA A 33 -10.50 -16.77 9.83
CA ALA A 33 -11.53 -17.22 8.89
C ALA A 33 -11.64 -16.30 7.66
N LEU A 34 -11.53 -14.98 7.85
CA LEU A 34 -11.50 -14.01 6.74
C LEU A 34 -10.25 -14.21 5.87
N VAL A 35 -9.08 -14.38 6.48
CA VAL A 35 -7.83 -14.67 5.77
C VAL A 35 -7.96 -15.95 4.93
N GLN A 36 -8.52 -17.02 5.49
CA GLN A 36 -8.76 -18.26 4.76
C GLN A 36 -9.71 -18.05 3.57
N THR A 37 -10.76 -17.26 3.76
CA THR A 37 -11.71 -16.90 2.70
C THR A 37 -11.01 -16.14 1.56
N ILE A 38 -10.18 -15.15 1.89
CA ILE A 38 -9.38 -14.40 0.90
C ILE A 38 -8.46 -15.34 0.15
N ARG A 39 -7.72 -16.22 0.85
CA ARG A 39 -6.81 -17.18 0.22
C ARG A 39 -7.52 -18.16 -0.71
N HIS A 40 -8.73 -18.57 -0.36
CA HIS A 40 -9.50 -19.49 -1.16
C HIS A 40 -10.09 -18.83 -2.41
N LYS A 41 -10.58 -17.60 -2.29
CA LYS A 41 -11.30 -16.91 -3.38
C LYS A 41 -10.41 -16.03 -4.26
N TRP A 42 -9.32 -15.50 -3.71
CA TRP A 42 -8.45 -14.56 -4.40
C TRP A 42 -7.21 -15.25 -4.92
N HIS A 43 -7.30 -15.75 -6.15
CA HIS A 43 -6.22 -16.48 -6.79
C HIS A 43 -5.04 -15.56 -7.13
N ARG A 44 -3.81 -16.08 -6.96
CA ARG A 44 -2.55 -15.36 -7.19
C ARG A 44 -2.14 -15.44 -8.67
N HIS A 45 -2.99 -14.92 -9.54
CA HIS A 45 -2.75 -14.87 -10.97
C HIS A 45 -2.60 -13.44 -11.45
N ARG A 46 -1.87 -13.26 -12.54
CA ARG A 46 -1.59 -11.98 -13.18
C ARG A 46 -2.83 -11.09 -13.40
N GLN A 47 -3.98 -11.69 -13.71
CA GLN A 47 -5.25 -10.99 -13.92
C GLN A 47 -5.75 -10.24 -12.66
N ASN A 48 -5.30 -10.66 -11.48
CA ASN A 48 -5.66 -10.06 -10.21
C ASN A 48 -4.60 -9.06 -9.71
N CYS A 49 -3.53 -8.82 -10.48
CA CYS A 49 -2.50 -7.84 -10.15
C CYS A 49 -2.95 -6.39 -10.41
N ASP A 50 -3.96 -6.19 -11.26
CA ASP A 50 -4.45 -4.86 -11.62
C ASP A 50 -4.98 -4.09 -10.40
N GLY A 51 -4.71 -2.78 -10.36
CA GLY A 51 -5.11 -1.88 -9.28
C GLY A 51 -4.19 -1.86 -8.05
N GLY A 52 -2.96 -2.40 -8.17
CA GLY A 52 -1.85 -2.15 -7.24
C GLY A 52 -2.15 -2.49 -5.79
N LEU A 53 -1.79 -1.57 -4.87
CA LEU A 53 -2.04 -1.68 -3.44
C LEU A 53 -3.53 -1.52 -3.08
N TYR A 54 -4.32 -0.84 -3.91
CA TYR A 54 -5.70 -0.49 -3.59
C TYR A 54 -6.67 -1.68 -3.76
N VAL A 55 -6.62 -2.34 -4.92
CA VAL A 55 -7.53 -3.46 -5.24
C VAL A 55 -6.83 -4.67 -5.84
N GLY A 56 -5.49 -4.64 -6.01
CA GLY A 56 -4.71 -5.74 -6.57
C GLY A 56 -4.11 -6.66 -5.51
N LEU A 57 -3.33 -7.65 -5.96
CA LEU A 57 -2.66 -8.62 -5.08
C LEU A 57 -1.73 -7.97 -4.03
N VAL A 58 -1.18 -6.79 -4.30
CA VAL A 58 -0.31 -6.09 -3.34
C VAL A 58 -1.08 -5.68 -2.08
N GLY A 59 -2.36 -5.35 -2.20
CA GLY A 59 -3.23 -5.09 -1.03
C GLY A 59 -3.33 -6.30 -0.11
N ALA A 60 -3.47 -7.49 -0.69
CA ALA A 60 -3.47 -8.74 0.07
C ALA A 60 -2.08 -9.06 0.66
N ALA A 61 -1.00 -8.85 -0.09
CA ALA A 61 0.37 -8.98 0.43
C ALA A 61 0.61 -8.05 1.63
N TYR A 62 0.14 -6.80 1.54
CA TYR A 62 0.22 -5.83 2.62
C TYR A 62 -0.62 -6.25 3.84
N MET A 63 -1.81 -6.81 3.65
CA MET A 63 -2.61 -7.39 4.73
C MET A 63 -1.82 -8.47 5.50
N PHE A 64 -1.18 -9.41 4.80
CA PHE A 64 -0.37 -10.46 5.43
C PHE A 64 0.83 -9.89 6.19
N TYR A 65 1.53 -8.91 5.60
CA TYR A 65 2.59 -8.19 6.28
C TYR A 65 2.10 -7.54 7.58
N ARG A 66 0.93 -6.88 7.56
CA ARG A 66 0.33 -6.27 8.76
C ARG A 66 0.00 -7.30 9.83
N LEU A 67 -0.54 -8.46 9.45
CA LEU A 67 -0.79 -9.57 10.39
C LEU A 67 0.49 -10.09 11.02
N SER A 68 1.58 -10.21 10.25
CA SER A 68 2.88 -10.67 10.79
C SER A 68 3.49 -9.75 11.85
N LYS A 69 3.06 -8.49 11.92
CA LYS A 69 3.52 -7.50 12.91
C LYS A 69 2.68 -7.47 14.18
N MET A 70 1.54 -8.16 14.21
CA MET A 70 0.64 -8.13 15.35
C MET A 70 1.15 -9.10 16.43
N PRO A 71 1.28 -8.66 17.70
CA PRO A 71 1.69 -9.54 18.80
C PRO A 71 0.80 -10.78 18.97
N GLU A 72 -0.51 -10.62 18.74
CA GLU A 72 -1.50 -11.71 18.79
C GLU A 72 -1.24 -12.83 17.77
N PHE A 73 -0.41 -12.56 16.77
CA PHE A 73 -0.06 -13.46 15.67
C PHE A 73 1.44 -13.77 15.59
N ALA A 74 2.16 -13.58 16.70
CA ALA A 74 3.61 -13.77 16.75
C ALA A 74 4.06 -15.19 16.35
N GLU A 75 3.28 -16.22 16.71
CA GLU A 75 3.56 -17.62 16.35
C GLU A 75 3.36 -17.90 14.85
N GLU A 76 2.45 -17.16 14.20
CA GLU A 76 2.12 -17.29 12.79
C GLU A 76 2.90 -16.31 11.90
N ARG A 77 3.81 -15.52 12.48
CA ARG A 77 4.57 -14.45 11.79
C ARG A 77 5.18 -14.92 10.48
N ASP A 78 5.98 -15.99 10.52
CA ASP A 78 6.76 -16.43 9.37
C ASP A 78 5.84 -16.96 8.26
N ARG A 79 4.80 -17.71 8.65
CA ARG A 79 3.76 -18.16 7.72
C ARG A 79 3.05 -16.99 7.03
N PHE A 80 2.79 -15.89 7.75
CA PHE A 80 2.18 -14.71 7.13
C PHE A 80 3.15 -13.99 6.19
N LEU A 81 4.45 -13.93 6.50
CA LEU A 81 5.43 -13.36 5.57
C LEU A 81 5.61 -14.21 4.31
N GLU A 82 5.61 -15.54 4.43
CA GLU A 82 5.59 -16.45 3.27
C GLU A 82 4.34 -16.21 2.40
N GLN A 83 3.16 -16.10 3.03
CA GLN A 83 1.93 -15.78 2.31
C GLN A 83 1.97 -14.39 1.68
N ALA A 84 2.59 -13.40 2.32
CA ALA A 84 2.76 -12.09 1.73
C ALA A 84 3.58 -12.17 0.42
N MET A 85 4.63 -12.99 0.39
CA MET A 85 5.43 -13.24 -0.80
C MET A 85 4.65 -13.93 -1.91
N GLU A 86 3.83 -14.93 -1.60
CA GLU A 86 2.98 -15.62 -2.59
C GLU A 86 2.06 -14.65 -3.37
N TYR A 87 1.62 -13.55 -2.74
CA TYR A 87 0.80 -12.52 -3.36
C TYR A 87 1.64 -11.42 -4.04
N LEU A 88 2.81 -11.14 -3.50
CA LEU A 88 3.70 -10.10 -4.00
C LEU A 88 4.40 -10.52 -5.29
N GLU A 89 4.81 -11.79 -5.44
CA GLU A 89 5.58 -12.27 -6.59
C GLU A 89 4.92 -11.97 -7.95
N PRO A 90 3.64 -12.35 -8.20
CA PRO A 90 2.99 -12.01 -9.46
C PRO A 90 2.82 -10.51 -9.67
N ALA A 91 2.72 -9.72 -8.60
CA ALA A 91 2.63 -8.28 -8.68
C ALA A 91 3.97 -7.62 -9.05
N LEU A 92 5.10 -8.19 -8.62
CA LEU A 92 6.44 -7.74 -9.03
C LEU A 92 6.73 -8.08 -10.49
N GLU A 93 6.27 -9.24 -10.97
CA GLU A 93 6.31 -9.59 -12.39
C GLU A 93 5.50 -8.59 -13.23
N GLU A 94 4.28 -8.27 -12.79
CA GLU A 94 3.44 -7.27 -13.46
C GLU A 94 4.06 -5.87 -13.42
N ALA A 95 4.61 -5.45 -12.28
CA ALA A 95 5.29 -4.18 -12.13
C ALA A 95 6.52 -4.07 -13.06
N SER A 96 7.24 -5.18 -13.26
CA SER A 96 8.37 -5.24 -14.19
C SER A 96 7.91 -5.05 -15.65
N TYR A 97 6.78 -5.64 -16.03
CA TYR A 97 6.18 -5.46 -17.35
C TYR A 97 5.69 -4.02 -17.58
N THR A 98 4.89 -3.50 -16.65
CA THR A 98 4.28 -2.16 -16.73
C THR A 98 5.29 -1.03 -16.64
N LYS A 99 6.45 -1.23 -15.99
CA LYS A 99 7.54 -0.24 -15.96
C LYS A 99 7.98 0.20 -17.37
N GLY A 100 7.95 -0.71 -18.35
CA GLY A 100 8.32 -0.42 -19.74
C GLY A 100 7.15 -0.25 -20.72
N HIS A 101 5.96 -0.74 -20.36
CA HIS A 101 4.82 -0.86 -21.28
C HIS A 101 3.52 -0.19 -20.79
N GLY A 102 3.48 0.23 -19.51
CA GLY A 102 2.32 0.86 -18.89
C GLY A 102 2.27 2.37 -19.09
N LYS A 103 1.15 3.00 -18.69
CA LYS A 103 1.07 4.46 -18.66
C LYS A 103 1.91 4.96 -17.48
N LYS A 104 2.42 6.19 -17.58
CA LYS A 104 3.18 6.84 -16.50
C LYS A 104 2.45 6.76 -15.15
N VAL A 105 1.14 6.97 -15.16
CA VAL A 105 0.29 6.93 -13.95
C VAL A 105 0.27 5.54 -13.30
N ASP A 106 0.24 4.47 -14.10
CA ASP A 106 0.24 3.08 -13.62
C ASP A 106 1.60 2.71 -12.98
N VAL A 107 2.66 3.46 -13.29
CA VAL A 107 3.98 3.25 -12.72
C VAL A 107 4.16 4.05 -11.42
N VAL A 108 3.80 5.34 -11.42
CA VAL A 108 4.15 6.26 -10.32
C VAL A 108 3.12 6.30 -9.18
N ALA A 109 1.89 5.85 -9.42
CA ALA A 109 0.82 5.89 -8.43
C ALA A 109 1.14 4.97 -7.23
N PHE A 110 0.98 5.49 -6.01
CA PHE A 110 1.20 4.70 -4.80
C PHE A 110 0.11 3.66 -4.59
N LEU A 111 -1.15 4.06 -4.65
CA LEU A 111 -2.25 3.13 -4.40
C LEU A 111 -2.56 2.24 -5.60
N LEU A 112 -2.57 2.82 -6.80
CA LEU A 112 -3.00 2.12 -8.01
C LEU A 112 -1.87 1.62 -8.90
N GLY A 113 -0.61 1.90 -8.57
CA GLY A 113 0.53 1.64 -9.45
C GLY A 113 1.74 1.01 -8.78
N ASN A 114 2.85 0.98 -9.53
CA ASN A 114 4.07 0.28 -9.13
C ASN A 114 4.75 0.88 -7.89
N ALA A 115 4.54 2.16 -7.59
CA ALA A 115 5.08 2.75 -6.37
C ALA A 115 4.59 2.00 -5.11
N GLY A 116 3.33 1.60 -5.05
CA GLY A 116 2.81 0.76 -3.96
C GLY A 116 3.44 -0.62 -3.93
N VAL A 117 3.61 -1.24 -5.10
CA VAL A 117 4.24 -2.55 -5.27
C VAL A 117 5.67 -2.52 -4.70
N TYR A 118 6.47 -1.53 -5.09
CA TYR A 118 7.87 -1.40 -4.64
C TYR A 118 7.97 -1.10 -3.15
N ALA A 119 7.12 -0.22 -2.61
CA ALA A 119 7.14 0.10 -1.20
C ALA A 119 6.76 -1.11 -0.33
N VAL A 120 5.73 -1.87 -0.72
CA VAL A 120 5.33 -3.10 -0.01
C VAL A 120 6.39 -4.20 -0.14
N ALA A 121 7.00 -4.34 -1.32
CA ALA A 121 8.11 -5.26 -1.52
C ALA A 121 9.28 -4.95 -0.59
N ALA A 122 9.68 -3.68 -0.51
CA ALA A 122 10.79 -3.25 0.32
C ALA A 122 10.61 -3.67 1.79
N VAL A 123 9.43 -3.47 2.37
CA VAL A 123 9.17 -3.79 3.79
C VAL A 123 9.02 -5.30 4.04
N ILE A 124 8.46 -6.05 3.09
CA ILE A 124 8.35 -7.52 3.20
C ILE A 124 9.74 -8.15 3.10
N PHE A 125 10.56 -7.77 2.11
CA PHE A 125 11.92 -8.28 2.00
C PHE A 125 12.76 -7.93 3.23
N LYS A 126 12.60 -6.73 3.81
CA LYS A 126 13.24 -6.36 5.07
C LYS A 126 12.82 -7.28 6.22
N ALA A 127 11.52 -7.55 6.36
CA ALA A 127 10.98 -8.40 7.41
C ALA A 127 11.42 -9.87 7.29
N LEU A 128 11.70 -10.33 6.07
CA LEU A 128 12.30 -11.63 5.76
C LEU A 128 13.83 -11.66 5.93
N GLY A 129 14.46 -10.54 6.30
CA GLY A 129 15.92 -10.43 6.45
C GLY A 129 16.68 -10.26 5.14
N ASN A 130 15.99 -10.14 3.99
CA ASN A 130 16.60 -9.90 2.70
C ASN A 130 16.85 -8.40 2.46
N ILE A 131 17.93 -7.89 3.05
CA ILE A 131 18.28 -6.47 3.02
C ILE A 131 18.55 -5.96 1.60
N LYS A 132 19.24 -6.77 0.78
CA LYS A 132 19.62 -6.40 -0.58
C LYS A 132 18.39 -6.16 -1.47
N GLU A 133 17.41 -7.07 -1.44
CA GLU A 133 16.18 -6.87 -2.21
C GLU A 133 15.34 -5.72 -1.63
N SER A 134 15.33 -5.55 -0.31
CA SER A 134 14.67 -4.40 0.31
C SER A 134 15.21 -3.07 -0.23
N GLU A 135 16.54 -2.88 -0.21
CA GLU A 135 17.20 -1.67 -0.70
C GLU A 135 16.99 -1.44 -2.20
N LYS A 136 16.98 -2.52 -3.00
CA LYS A 136 16.65 -2.45 -4.42
C LYS A 136 15.26 -1.86 -4.64
N TYR A 137 14.24 -2.31 -3.92
CA TYR A 137 12.88 -1.78 -4.10
C TYR A 137 12.69 -0.39 -3.50
N VAL A 138 13.43 -0.02 -2.44
CA VAL A 138 13.51 1.38 -2.00
C VAL A 138 14.08 2.27 -3.12
N SER A 139 15.13 1.82 -3.81
CA SER A 139 15.72 2.54 -4.94
C SER A 139 14.74 2.68 -6.11
N GLU A 140 14.05 1.59 -6.47
CA GLU A 140 13.01 1.60 -7.50
C GLU A 140 11.89 2.59 -7.17
N PHE A 141 11.42 2.61 -5.93
CA PHE A 141 10.43 3.58 -5.47
C PHE A 141 10.91 5.02 -5.65
N LYS A 142 12.13 5.34 -5.21
CA LYS A 142 12.70 6.68 -5.29
C LYS A 142 12.88 7.20 -6.71
N HIS A 143 13.27 6.32 -7.64
CA HIS A 143 13.45 6.71 -9.04
C HIS A 143 12.16 7.25 -9.67
N LEU A 144 10.99 6.92 -9.12
CA LEU A 144 9.70 7.43 -9.58
C LEU A 144 9.52 8.93 -9.29
N ALA A 145 10.18 9.48 -8.26
CA ALA A 145 10.10 10.91 -7.91
C ALA A 145 10.41 11.82 -9.10
N ALA A 146 11.41 11.46 -9.91
CA ALA A 146 11.81 12.24 -11.08
C ALA A 146 10.67 12.40 -12.10
N THR A 147 9.75 11.43 -12.17
CA THR A 147 8.61 11.46 -13.10
C THR A 147 7.50 12.40 -12.64
N ILE A 148 7.29 12.50 -11.32
CA ILE A 148 6.18 13.27 -10.72
C ILE A 148 6.60 14.66 -10.21
N THR A 149 7.90 14.96 -10.18
CA THR A 149 8.41 16.26 -9.74
C THR A 149 8.00 17.42 -10.67
N PRO A 150 8.02 17.29 -12.02
CA PRO A 150 7.61 18.39 -12.90
C PRO A 150 6.18 18.89 -12.59
N VAL A 151 5.97 20.21 -12.55
CA VAL A 151 4.67 20.83 -12.19
C VAL A 151 3.51 20.29 -13.04
N ASN A 152 3.74 20.05 -14.33
CA ASN A 152 2.74 19.56 -15.28
C ASN A 152 2.91 18.08 -15.63
N TRP A 153 3.37 17.24 -14.68
CA TRP A 153 3.65 15.83 -14.97
C TRP A 153 2.38 15.04 -15.37
N PHE A 154 1.20 15.45 -14.89
CA PHE A 154 -0.08 14.84 -15.24
C PHE A 154 -1.23 15.85 -15.20
N SER A 155 -2.02 15.90 -16.28
CA SER A 155 -3.02 16.96 -16.49
C SER A 155 -4.30 16.83 -15.67
N ARG A 156 -4.59 15.65 -15.10
CA ARG A 156 -5.81 15.40 -14.32
C ARG A 156 -5.50 14.58 -13.08
N GLY A 157 -5.45 15.22 -11.91
CA GLY A 157 -5.16 14.51 -10.67
C GLY A 157 -3.67 14.23 -10.44
N GLY A 158 -2.77 15.04 -11.00
CA GLY A 158 -1.34 14.95 -10.70
C GLY A 158 -0.99 15.17 -9.21
N ASP A 159 -1.96 15.62 -8.41
CA ASP A 159 -1.81 15.91 -6.98
C ASP A 159 -2.72 15.10 -6.08
N GLU A 160 -3.67 14.34 -6.62
CA GLU A 160 -4.59 13.58 -5.77
C GLU A 160 -3.94 12.31 -5.18
N PHE A 161 -4.68 11.60 -4.33
CA PHE A 161 -4.10 10.57 -3.46
C PHE A 161 -3.95 9.20 -4.13
N LEU A 162 -4.84 8.84 -5.05
CA LEU A 162 -4.90 7.52 -5.67
C LEU A 162 -3.78 7.31 -6.69
N VAL A 163 -3.47 8.35 -7.45
CA VAL A 163 -2.52 8.36 -8.57
C VAL A 163 -1.49 9.48 -8.51
N GLY A 164 -1.72 10.53 -7.73
CA GLY A 164 -0.94 11.76 -7.74
C GLY A 164 0.25 11.83 -6.78
N ARG A 165 0.86 13.02 -6.71
CA ARG A 165 1.97 13.36 -5.81
C ARG A 165 1.64 13.13 -4.34
N SER A 166 0.43 13.46 -3.88
CA SER A 166 0.06 13.24 -2.48
C SER A 166 0.08 11.76 -2.09
N GLY A 167 -0.35 10.87 -3.00
CA GLY A 167 -0.23 9.42 -2.83
C GLY A 167 1.22 8.97 -2.72
N TYR A 168 2.08 9.42 -3.65
CA TYR A 168 3.52 9.11 -3.61
C TYR A 168 4.18 9.59 -2.32
N LEU A 169 3.92 10.84 -1.90
CA LEU A 169 4.48 11.42 -0.67
C LEU A 169 4.02 10.65 0.57
N ALA A 170 2.75 10.27 0.63
CA ALA A 170 2.24 9.42 1.71
C ALA A 170 2.93 8.04 1.72
N GLY A 171 3.16 7.45 0.54
CA GLY A 171 3.93 6.22 0.39
C GLY A 171 5.36 6.34 0.88
N ALA A 172 6.04 7.45 0.57
CA ALA A 172 7.40 7.71 1.02
C ALA A 172 7.47 7.85 2.56
N LEU A 173 6.53 8.59 3.17
CA LEU A 173 6.44 8.72 4.63
C LEU A 173 6.11 7.39 5.31
N TRP A 174 5.20 6.61 4.73
CA TRP A 174 4.89 5.27 5.23
C TRP A 174 6.12 4.36 5.15
N LEU A 175 6.82 4.33 4.01
CA LEU A 175 8.04 3.54 3.82
C LEU A 175 9.15 3.93 4.81
N HIS A 176 9.31 5.24 5.07
CA HIS A 176 10.21 5.76 6.11
C HIS A 176 9.88 5.18 7.48
N SER A 177 8.61 5.23 7.87
CA SER A 177 8.14 4.74 9.17
C SER A 177 8.32 3.23 9.35
N GLU A 178 8.15 2.45 8.28
CA GLU A 178 8.26 1.00 8.34
C GLU A 178 9.71 0.51 8.38
N LEU A 179 10.62 1.20 7.70
CA LEU A 179 12.03 0.80 7.63
C LEU A 179 12.89 1.46 8.71
N ASN A 180 12.40 2.49 9.41
CA ASN A 180 13.19 3.35 10.30
C ASN A 180 14.48 3.83 9.63
N GLN A 181 14.37 4.23 8.36
CA GLN A 181 15.51 4.65 7.53
C GLN A 181 15.29 6.06 7.00
N ASP A 182 16.17 6.98 7.41
CA ASP A 182 16.26 8.35 6.87
C ASP A 182 16.41 8.38 5.34
N ALA A 183 16.95 7.31 4.77
CA ALA A 183 17.19 7.20 3.34
C ALA A 183 15.95 7.49 2.49
N SER A 184 14.73 7.18 2.94
CA SER A 184 13.50 7.40 2.15
C SER A 184 13.05 8.87 2.05
N ILE A 185 13.53 9.75 2.93
CA ILE A 185 13.28 11.19 2.91
C ILE A 185 14.55 11.88 2.39
N ASP A 186 14.67 11.98 1.07
CA ASP A 186 15.82 12.57 0.41
C ASP A 186 15.45 13.86 -0.35
N SER A 187 16.41 14.42 -1.08
CA SER A 187 16.20 15.62 -1.89
C SER A 187 15.10 15.43 -2.93
N ALA A 188 14.87 14.21 -3.44
CA ALA A 188 13.81 13.94 -4.39
C ALA A 188 12.42 14.01 -3.73
N PHE A 189 12.30 13.51 -2.48
CA PHE A 189 11.10 13.71 -1.67
C PHE A 189 10.83 15.20 -1.44
N LEU A 190 11.83 15.97 -0.99
CA LEU A 190 11.68 17.40 -0.75
C LEU A 190 11.29 18.18 -2.01
N ASN A 191 11.91 17.86 -3.16
CA ASN A 191 11.58 18.48 -4.44
C ASN A 191 10.14 18.16 -4.88
N CYS A 192 9.67 16.94 -4.63
CA CYS A 192 8.28 16.56 -4.88
C CYS A 192 7.33 17.34 -3.97
N CYS A 193 7.65 17.49 -2.67
CA CYS A 193 6.91 18.34 -1.73
C CYS A 193 6.84 19.80 -2.19
N PHE A 194 7.97 20.38 -2.61
CA PHE A 194 8.00 21.75 -3.13
C PHE A 194 7.12 21.91 -4.37
N SER A 195 7.17 20.94 -5.28
CA SER A 195 6.39 20.96 -6.51
C SER A 195 4.89 20.81 -6.23
N PHE A 196 4.52 20.00 -5.24
CA PHE A 196 3.15 19.86 -4.74
C PHE A 196 2.64 21.17 -4.14
N LEU A 197 3.40 21.79 -3.23
CA LEU A 197 3.04 23.06 -2.60
C LEU A 197 2.95 24.20 -3.63
N PHE A 198 3.88 24.27 -4.58
CA PHE A 198 3.87 25.29 -5.63
C PHE A 198 2.57 25.27 -6.45
N PHE A 199 2.06 24.07 -6.78
CA PHE A 199 0.78 23.94 -7.48
C PHE A 199 -0.40 24.49 -6.66
N PHE A 200 -0.47 24.16 -5.36
CA PHE A 200 -1.54 24.63 -4.48
C PHE A 200 -1.53 26.14 -4.23
N PHE A 201 -0.35 26.77 -4.17
CA PHE A 201 -0.23 28.18 -3.81
C PHE A 201 -0.17 29.15 -5.01
N PHE A 202 0.18 28.69 -6.22
CA PHE A 202 0.38 29.57 -7.37
C PHE A 202 -0.53 29.30 -8.58
N PHE A 203 -1.37 28.24 -8.53
CA PHE A 203 -2.30 27.89 -9.62
C PHE A 203 -3.78 27.80 -9.18
N HIS A 204 -4.19 28.63 -8.21
CA HIS A 204 -5.59 29.01 -7.95
C HIS A 204 -5.77 30.50 -8.20
#